data_AF-A0A8T1UJA6-F1
#
_entry.id   AF-A0A8T1UJA6-F1
#
_cell.length_a   1.000
_cell.length_b   1.000
_cell.length_c   1.000
_cell.angle_alpha   90.00
_cell.angle_beta   90.00
_cell.angle_gamma   90.00
#
_symmetry.space_group_name_H-M   'P 1'
#
loop_
_entity.id
_entity.type
_entity.pdbx_description
1 polymer ?
#
loop_
_entity_poly.entity_id
_entity_poly.type
_entity_poly.pdbx_seq_one_letter_code
_entity_poly.pdbx_strand_id
1 'polypeptide(L)'
;MGDSSMEMALQIVDGWDSGAVQDSLLKMAVEDAEALNREELCSSKAVGLLLKWTIRCSDKVVINKVANMFNEIDPSLLGPVIAKSLPLWGDIEKVGELAAIVTKRTQWLTDQIELLDKPFSWEMPDAKFPDNPKVQEFLRGPDTTMKVTKAVQKFKSFQDANKYAAKWTREGQVNASFKMEASSTNANAVMTLTKTRTWFVECQRKLQAYTKELNQLKEHCGGDTGGGDKKRPRLG
;
A
#
# COMPACT_ATOMS: atom_id res chain seq x y z
N MET A 1 1.67 15.71 -17.49
CA MET A 1 1.70 17.18 -17.39
C MET A 1 0.87 17.70 -16.22
N GLY A 2 -0.22 17.03 -15.79
CA GLY A 2 -1.11 17.52 -14.73
C GLY A 2 -0.51 17.68 -13.32
N ASP A 3 0.36 16.77 -12.86
CA ASP A 3 0.89 16.81 -11.48
C ASP A 3 1.69 18.08 -11.18
N SER A 4 2.52 18.53 -12.13
CA SER A 4 3.30 19.77 -11.99
C SER A 4 2.45 21.04 -12.03
N SER A 5 1.30 21.01 -12.72
CA SER A 5 0.37 22.14 -12.82
C SER A 5 -0.44 22.26 -11.52
N MET A 6 -1.01 21.14 -11.06
CA MET A 6 -1.69 21.01 -9.77
C MET A 6 -0.81 21.48 -8.61
N GLU A 7 0.45 21.01 -8.56
CA GLU A 7 1.39 21.39 -7.50
C GLU A 7 1.63 22.90 -7.47
N MET A 8 1.87 23.53 -8.62
CA MET A 8 2.09 24.96 -8.71
C MET A 8 0.86 25.76 -8.28
N ALA A 9 -0.34 25.36 -8.75
CA ALA A 9 -1.58 26.01 -8.36
C ALA A 9 -1.83 25.95 -6.84
N LEU A 10 -1.61 24.78 -6.23
CA LEU A 10 -1.79 24.59 -4.78
C LEU A 10 -0.76 25.34 -3.94
N GLN A 11 0.48 25.47 -4.41
CA GLN A 11 1.50 26.29 -3.74
C GLN A 11 1.13 27.78 -3.75
N ILE A 12 0.60 28.28 -4.87
CA ILE A 12 0.12 29.67 -4.96
C ILE A 12 -1.07 29.88 -4.03
N VAL A 13 -2.02 28.95 -4.03
CA VAL A 13 -3.17 28.96 -3.10
C VAL A 13 -2.71 28.98 -1.64
N ASP A 14 -1.60 28.29 -1.31
CA ASP A 14 -1.08 28.22 0.06
C ASP A 14 -0.44 29.53 0.55
N GLY A 15 0.07 30.35 -0.38
CA GLY A 15 0.83 31.57 -0.08
C GLY A 15 0.07 32.89 -0.24
N TRP A 16 -1.20 32.88 -0.67
CA TRP A 16 -1.96 34.10 -0.98
C TRP A 16 -3.14 34.35 -0.03
N ASP A 17 -3.52 35.63 0.08
CA ASP A 17 -4.70 36.06 0.85
C ASP A 17 -6.01 35.62 0.16
N SER A 18 -7.04 35.36 0.96
CA SER A 18 -8.29 34.76 0.49
C SER A 18 -9.04 35.63 -0.53
N GLY A 19 -9.62 34.98 -1.56
CA GLY A 19 -10.41 35.68 -2.57
C GLY A 19 -10.70 34.84 -3.83
N ALA A 20 -11.35 35.45 -4.82
CA ALA A 20 -11.81 34.77 -6.04
C ALA A 20 -10.69 34.07 -6.82
N VAL A 21 -9.47 34.62 -6.79
CA VAL A 21 -8.31 34.02 -7.45
C VAL A 21 -7.91 32.70 -6.79
N GLN A 22 -7.98 32.63 -5.45
CA GLN A 22 -7.71 31.40 -4.71
C GLN A 22 -8.72 30.31 -5.04
N ASP A 23 -10.02 30.66 -5.13
CA ASP A 23 -11.08 29.72 -5.52
C ASP A 23 -10.91 29.20 -6.95
N SER A 24 -10.55 30.06 -7.90
CA SER A 24 -10.28 29.66 -9.29
C SER A 24 -9.07 28.73 -9.40
N LEU A 25 -7.99 29.01 -8.68
CA LEU A 25 -6.79 28.17 -8.67
C LEU A 25 -7.05 26.82 -8.00
N LEU A 26 -7.84 26.78 -6.92
CA LEU A 26 -8.24 25.52 -6.28
C LEU A 26 -9.10 24.66 -7.23
N LYS A 27 -10.03 25.27 -7.98
CA LYS A 27 -10.83 24.56 -9.00
C LYS A 27 -9.94 23.95 -10.09
N MET A 28 -8.98 24.72 -10.61
CA MET A 28 -8.00 24.24 -11.58
C MET A 28 -7.20 23.06 -11.02
N ALA A 29 -6.71 23.16 -9.78
CA ALA A 29 -5.97 22.08 -9.13
C ALA A 29 -6.82 20.80 -8.97
N VAL A 30 -8.12 20.93 -8.68
CA VAL A 30 -9.04 19.78 -8.61
C VAL A 30 -9.29 19.16 -9.98
N GLU A 31 -9.40 19.95 -11.05
CA GLU A 31 -9.52 19.44 -12.42
C GLU A 31 -8.24 18.70 -12.87
N ASP A 32 -7.07 19.25 -12.54
CA ASP A 32 -5.79 18.59 -12.79
C ASP A 32 -5.67 17.28 -12.00
N ALA A 33 -6.11 17.27 -10.73
CA ALA A 33 -6.15 16.07 -9.89
C ALA A 33 -7.07 14.99 -10.47
N GLU A 34 -8.21 15.38 -11.02
CA GLU A 34 -9.20 14.49 -11.64
C GLU A 34 -8.64 13.80 -12.89
N ALA A 35 -7.76 14.48 -13.63
CA ALA A 35 -7.08 13.96 -14.81
C ALA A 35 -5.93 12.99 -14.49
N LEU A 36 -5.45 12.94 -13.24
CA LEU A 36 -4.42 11.99 -12.81
C LEU A 36 -5.03 10.62 -12.54
N ASN A 37 -4.23 9.57 -12.78
CA ASN A 37 -4.61 8.27 -12.27
C ASN A 37 -4.49 8.23 -10.73
N ARG A 38 -5.16 7.27 -10.10
CA ARG A 38 -5.26 7.23 -8.63
C ARG A 38 -3.92 7.02 -7.92
N GLU A 39 -3.01 6.27 -8.54
CA GLU A 39 -1.66 6.04 -7.99
C GLU A 39 -0.81 7.31 -8.07
N GLU A 40 -0.87 8.03 -9.20
CA GLU A 40 -0.20 9.32 -9.41
C GLU A 40 -0.71 10.36 -8.40
N LEU A 41 -2.02 10.48 -8.25
CA LEU A 41 -2.64 11.40 -7.29
C LEU A 41 -2.18 11.11 -5.85
N CYS A 42 -2.19 9.84 -5.42
CA CYS A 42 -1.75 9.47 -4.06
C CYS A 42 -0.25 9.71 -3.84
N SER A 43 0.54 9.55 -4.90
CA SER A 43 1.99 9.72 -4.87
C SER A 43 2.42 11.19 -4.93
N SER A 44 1.58 12.06 -5.50
CA SER A 44 1.83 13.50 -5.64
C SER A 44 2.24 14.15 -4.32
N LYS A 45 3.22 15.06 -4.37
CA LYS A 45 3.65 15.84 -3.20
C LYS A 45 2.59 16.85 -2.78
N ALA A 46 1.75 17.30 -3.71
CA ALA A 46 0.75 18.33 -3.48
C ALA A 46 -0.57 17.79 -2.91
N VAL A 47 -0.75 16.45 -2.82
CA VAL A 47 -1.99 15.84 -2.33
C VAL A 47 -2.39 16.29 -0.92
N GLY A 48 -1.41 16.58 -0.05
CA GLY A 48 -1.67 17.13 1.28
C GLY A 48 -2.26 18.55 1.22
N LEU A 49 -1.73 19.40 0.33
CA LEU A 49 -2.26 20.74 0.10
C LEU A 49 -3.64 20.71 -0.54
N LEU A 50 -3.89 19.77 -1.47
CA LEU A 50 -5.20 19.56 -2.08
C LEU A 50 -6.26 19.31 -0.99
N LEU A 51 -5.99 18.37 -0.08
CA LEU A 51 -6.89 18.07 1.03
C LEU A 51 -7.04 19.26 1.99
N LYS A 52 -5.93 19.89 2.39
CA LYS A 52 -5.94 21.08 3.28
C LYS A 52 -6.87 22.17 2.74
N TRP A 53 -6.74 22.51 1.47
CA TRP A 53 -7.49 23.61 0.87
C TRP A 53 -8.92 23.23 0.49
N THR A 54 -9.18 21.96 0.16
CA THR A 54 -10.55 21.45 -0.03
C THR A 54 -11.38 21.62 1.24
N ILE A 55 -10.84 21.30 2.41
CA ILE A 55 -11.60 21.38 3.67
C ILE A 55 -11.89 22.83 4.08
N ARG A 56 -11.01 23.75 3.68
CA ARG A 56 -11.18 25.21 3.87
C ARG A 56 -12.11 25.84 2.83
N CYS A 57 -12.41 25.13 1.75
CA CYS A 57 -13.30 25.60 0.71
C CYS A 57 -14.75 25.65 1.21
N SER A 58 -15.54 26.58 0.66
CA SER A 58 -17.00 26.65 0.88
C SER A 58 -17.80 26.10 -0.30
N ASP A 59 -17.15 25.88 -1.44
CA ASP A 59 -17.77 25.36 -2.66
C ASP A 59 -18.02 23.85 -2.53
N LYS A 60 -19.29 23.49 -2.37
CA LYS A 60 -19.72 22.09 -2.24
C LYS A 60 -19.39 21.24 -3.47
N VAL A 61 -19.31 21.84 -4.66
CA VAL A 61 -18.97 21.09 -5.88
C VAL A 61 -17.52 20.63 -5.81
N VAL A 62 -16.61 21.52 -5.40
CA VAL A 62 -15.18 21.23 -5.21
C VAL A 62 -15.01 20.15 -4.13
N ILE A 63 -15.66 20.31 -2.98
CA ILE A 63 -15.61 19.34 -1.88
C ILE A 63 -16.10 17.96 -2.33
N ASN A 64 -17.26 17.89 -2.99
CA ASN A 64 -17.84 16.62 -3.44
C ASN A 64 -16.97 15.92 -4.48
N LYS A 65 -16.37 16.67 -5.43
CA LYS A 65 -15.45 16.11 -6.42
C LYS A 65 -14.26 15.44 -5.73
N VAL A 66 -13.61 16.14 -4.80
CA VAL A 66 -12.46 15.61 -4.07
C VAL A 66 -12.86 14.41 -3.20
N ALA A 67 -13.98 14.49 -2.48
CA ALA A 67 -14.50 13.37 -1.71
C ALA A 67 -14.75 12.12 -2.58
N ASN A 68 -15.35 12.29 -3.76
CA ASN A 68 -15.58 11.20 -4.70
C ASN A 68 -14.27 10.58 -5.20
N MET A 69 -13.28 11.40 -5.55
CA MET A 69 -11.96 10.89 -5.96
C MET A 69 -11.35 9.97 -4.90
N PHE A 70 -11.29 10.40 -3.63
CA PHE A 70 -10.70 9.59 -2.55
C PHE A 70 -11.59 8.41 -2.10
N ASN A 71 -12.90 8.51 -2.30
CA ASN A 71 -13.82 7.39 -2.06
C ASN A 71 -13.62 6.24 -3.06
N GLU A 72 -13.16 6.51 -4.28
CA GLU A 72 -12.86 5.48 -5.28
C GLU A 72 -11.46 4.86 -5.13
N ILE A 73 -10.56 5.50 -4.38
CA ILE A 73 -9.19 5.01 -4.22
C ILE A 73 -9.16 3.72 -3.40
N ASP A 74 -8.34 2.77 -3.88
CA ASP A 74 -8.00 1.56 -3.15
C ASP A 74 -7.39 1.92 -1.80
N PRO A 75 -7.93 1.42 -0.67
CA PRO A 75 -7.43 1.76 0.65
C PRO A 75 -5.94 1.49 0.86
N SER A 76 -5.34 0.55 0.11
CA SER A 76 -3.89 0.26 0.13
C SER A 76 -3.03 1.46 -0.27
N LEU A 77 -3.55 2.38 -1.09
CA LEU A 77 -2.86 3.58 -1.60
C LEU A 77 -3.04 4.82 -0.72
N LEU A 78 -3.94 4.78 0.26
CA LEU A 78 -4.28 5.95 1.09
C LEU A 78 -3.25 6.26 2.19
N GLY A 79 -2.35 5.32 2.52
CA GLY A 79 -1.34 5.52 3.57
C GLY A 79 -0.48 6.77 3.36
N PRO A 80 0.18 6.93 2.19
CA PRO A 80 0.96 8.14 1.87
C PRO A 80 0.13 9.44 1.88
N VAL A 81 -1.13 9.37 1.45
CA VAL A 81 -2.03 10.54 1.45
C VAL A 81 -2.23 11.02 2.88
N ILE A 82 -2.65 10.11 3.77
CA ILE A 82 -2.89 10.42 5.18
C ILE A 82 -1.62 10.94 5.85
N ALA A 83 -0.47 10.30 5.62
CA ALA A 83 0.80 10.73 6.21
C ALA A 83 1.20 12.17 5.81
N LYS A 84 0.95 12.58 4.56
CA LYS A 84 1.23 13.93 4.07
C LYS A 84 0.24 14.97 4.58
N SER A 85 -1.01 14.58 4.79
CA SER A 85 -2.06 15.50 5.22
C SER A 85 -2.16 15.63 6.73
N LEU A 86 -1.79 14.61 7.51
CA LEU A 86 -1.90 14.55 8.98
C LEU A 86 -1.30 15.78 9.70
N PRO A 87 -0.09 16.28 9.34
CA PRO A 87 0.45 17.49 9.98
C PRO A 87 -0.35 18.77 9.68
N LEU A 88 -1.11 18.78 8.57
CA LEU A 88 -1.91 19.92 8.13
C LEU A 88 -3.30 19.95 8.80
N TRP A 89 -3.65 18.91 9.57
CA TRP A 89 -4.98 18.75 10.19
C TRP A 89 -5.11 19.45 11.55
N GLY A 90 -4.01 19.91 12.16
CA GLY A 90 -4.02 20.53 13.49
C GLY A 90 -4.87 21.80 13.64
N ASP A 91 -5.29 22.40 12.51
CA ASP A 91 -6.05 23.66 12.46
C ASP A 91 -7.53 23.49 12.05
N ILE A 92 -8.04 22.26 11.90
CA ILE A 92 -9.28 22.03 11.16
C ILE A 92 -10.35 21.34 12.01
N GLU A 93 -11.40 22.07 12.39
CA GLU A 93 -12.61 21.52 13.05
C GLU A 93 -13.43 20.61 12.10
N LYS A 94 -13.25 20.73 10.78
CA LYS A 94 -13.94 19.92 9.75
C LYS A 94 -13.20 18.60 9.44
N VAL A 95 -13.06 17.77 10.45
CA VAL A 95 -12.43 16.43 10.36
C VAL A 95 -13.29 15.42 9.58
N GLY A 96 -14.58 15.69 9.35
CA GLY A 96 -15.55 14.73 8.80
C GLY A 96 -15.23 14.19 7.40
N GLU A 97 -14.72 15.01 6.49
CA GLU A 97 -14.40 14.58 5.12
C GLU A 97 -13.13 13.71 5.06
N LEU A 98 -12.15 14.01 5.93
CA LEU A 98 -10.97 13.18 6.14
C LEU A 98 -11.29 11.91 6.93
N ALA A 99 -12.30 11.95 7.79
CA ALA A 99 -12.72 10.80 8.58
C ALA A 99 -13.12 9.62 7.70
N ALA A 100 -13.73 9.86 6.53
CA ALA A 100 -14.04 8.79 5.58
C ALA A 100 -12.77 8.10 5.04
N ILE A 101 -11.77 8.88 4.64
CA ILE A 101 -10.46 8.38 4.16
C ILE A 101 -9.76 7.58 5.25
N VAL A 102 -9.69 8.14 6.47
CA VAL A 102 -9.09 7.48 7.63
C VAL A 102 -9.84 6.21 8.00
N THR A 103 -11.18 6.22 7.98
CA THR A 103 -12.01 5.05 8.30
C THR A 103 -11.76 3.92 7.30
N LYS A 104 -11.77 4.21 5.99
CA LYS A 104 -11.46 3.23 4.95
C LYS A 104 -10.08 2.62 5.14
N ARG A 105 -9.06 3.45 5.40
CA ARG A 105 -7.69 2.98 5.65
C ARG A 105 -7.60 2.13 6.92
N THR A 106 -8.26 2.55 7.99
CA THR A 106 -8.26 1.85 9.29
C THR A 106 -8.89 0.47 9.17
N GLN A 107 -10.03 0.36 8.48
CA GLN A 107 -10.66 -0.93 8.21
C GLN A 107 -9.72 -1.84 7.41
N TRP A 108 -9.17 -1.33 6.30
CA TRP A 108 -8.24 -2.09 5.48
C TRP A 108 -7.00 -2.55 6.26
N LEU A 109 -6.40 -1.68 7.09
CA LEU A 109 -5.27 -2.06 7.94
C LEU A 109 -5.64 -3.18 8.91
N THR A 110 -6.84 -3.12 9.50
CA THR A 110 -7.35 -4.15 10.41
C THR A 110 -7.47 -5.50 9.68
N ASP A 111 -8.07 -5.51 8.50
CA ASP A 111 -8.23 -6.72 7.69
C ASP A 111 -6.86 -7.30 7.28
N GLN A 112 -5.92 -6.43 6.87
CA GLN A 112 -4.56 -6.87 6.51
C GLN A 112 -3.78 -7.41 7.70
N ILE A 113 -3.92 -6.81 8.88
CA ILE A 113 -3.29 -7.31 10.11
C ILE A 113 -3.83 -8.69 10.44
N GLU A 114 -5.15 -8.90 10.41
CA GLU A 114 -5.76 -10.21 10.67
C GLU A 114 -5.27 -11.29 9.69
N LEU A 115 -5.09 -10.93 8.41
CA LEU A 115 -4.56 -11.84 7.41
C LEU A 115 -3.09 -12.23 7.65
N LEU A 116 -2.28 -11.28 8.14
CA LEU A 116 -0.83 -11.44 8.33
C LEU A 116 -0.44 -11.94 9.72
N ASP A 117 -1.29 -11.75 10.73
CA ASP A 117 -1.06 -12.15 12.12
C ASP A 117 -1.31 -13.66 12.31
N LYS A 118 -0.49 -14.43 11.60
CA LYS A 118 -0.52 -15.88 11.62
C LYS A 118 0.85 -16.42 12.04
N PRO A 119 0.87 -17.55 12.75
CA PRO A 119 2.11 -18.23 13.04
C PRO A 119 2.81 -18.66 11.75
N PHE A 120 4.10 -18.93 11.84
CA PHE A 120 4.89 -19.39 10.69
C PHE A 120 4.30 -20.66 10.06
N SER A 121 4.13 -20.62 8.74
CA SER A 121 3.79 -21.76 7.89
C SER A 121 4.66 -21.74 6.64
N TRP A 122 4.86 -22.92 6.05
CA TRP A 122 5.46 -23.08 4.73
C TRP A 122 4.46 -22.86 3.59
N GLU A 123 3.18 -22.75 3.91
CA GLU A 123 2.15 -22.42 2.94
C GLU A 123 2.27 -20.97 2.49
N MET A 124 2.15 -20.75 1.18
CA MET A 124 2.07 -19.44 0.57
C MET A 124 0.76 -19.36 -0.23
N PRO A 125 -0.40 -19.13 0.43
CA PRO A 125 -1.73 -19.37 -0.14
C PRO A 125 -1.98 -18.59 -1.44
N ASP A 126 -1.43 -17.38 -1.53
CA ASP A 126 -1.60 -16.49 -2.68
C ASP A 126 -0.46 -16.59 -3.70
N ALA A 127 0.44 -17.56 -3.55
CA ALA A 127 1.55 -17.78 -4.47
C ALA A 127 1.03 -17.92 -5.91
N LYS A 128 1.67 -17.22 -6.85
CA LYS A 128 1.38 -17.31 -8.28
C LYS A 128 2.60 -17.88 -9.01
N PHE A 129 2.36 -18.90 -9.83
CA PHE A 129 3.38 -19.49 -10.68
C PHE A 129 2.77 -19.79 -12.07
N PRO A 130 2.77 -18.80 -12.98
CA PRO A 130 2.02 -18.88 -14.24
C PRO A 130 2.42 -20.05 -15.15
N ASP A 131 3.71 -20.38 -15.22
CA ASP A 131 4.20 -21.38 -16.19
C ASP A 131 3.88 -22.83 -15.78
N ASN A 132 3.57 -23.09 -14.50
CA ASN A 132 3.41 -24.46 -14.01
C ASN A 132 2.43 -24.57 -12.82
N PRO A 133 1.21 -25.10 -13.04
CA PRO A 133 0.20 -25.19 -11.98
C PRO A 133 0.59 -26.14 -10.85
N LYS A 134 1.39 -27.19 -11.11
CA LYS A 134 1.87 -28.11 -10.05
C LYS A 134 2.88 -27.43 -9.13
N VAL A 135 3.74 -26.57 -9.69
CA VAL A 135 4.64 -25.74 -8.88
C VAL A 135 3.81 -24.77 -8.03
N GLN A 136 2.78 -24.15 -8.61
CA GLN A 136 1.88 -23.25 -7.86
C GLN A 136 1.19 -23.97 -6.71
N GLU A 137 0.62 -25.15 -6.96
CA GLU A 137 -0.02 -25.99 -5.95
C GLU A 137 0.96 -26.36 -4.83
N PHE A 138 2.17 -26.79 -5.17
CA PHE A 138 3.23 -27.05 -4.19
C PHE A 138 3.55 -25.80 -3.34
N LEU A 139 3.66 -24.63 -3.96
CA LEU A 139 3.96 -23.38 -3.23
C LEU A 139 2.87 -23.05 -2.20
N ARG A 140 1.61 -23.31 -2.55
CA ARG A 140 0.44 -23.11 -1.68
C ARG A 140 0.28 -24.19 -0.60
N GLY A 141 0.80 -25.39 -0.83
CA GLY A 141 0.74 -26.50 0.12
C GLY A 141 1.74 -26.39 1.28
N PRO A 142 1.76 -27.35 2.22
CA PRO A 142 2.64 -27.31 3.39
C PRO A 142 4.06 -27.83 3.13
N ASP A 143 4.27 -28.55 2.02
CA ASP A 143 5.56 -29.20 1.74
C ASP A 143 6.68 -28.19 1.55
N THR A 144 7.87 -28.50 2.06
CA THR A 144 9.04 -27.60 2.04
C THR A 144 9.87 -27.71 0.77
N THR A 145 9.86 -28.89 0.15
CA THR A 145 10.65 -29.20 -1.05
C THR A 145 9.85 -30.02 -2.06
N MET A 146 10.02 -29.74 -3.34
CA MET A 146 9.50 -30.56 -4.44
C MET A 146 10.60 -30.90 -5.43
N LYS A 147 10.62 -32.17 -5.87
CA LYS A 147 11.38 -32.58 -7.04
C LYS A 147 10.56 -32.37 -8.31
N VAL A 148 11.02 -31.46 -9.15
CA VAL A 148 10.49 -31.23 -10.48
C VAL A 148 11.14 -32.22 -11.44
N THR A 149 10.44 -33.34 -11.62
CA THR A 149 10.81 -34.42 -12.55
C THR A 149 10.09 -34.24 -13.89
N LYS A 150 10.34 -35.16 -14.85
CA LYS A 150 9.71 -35.13 -16.19
C LYS A 150 8.17 -35.03 -16.17
N ALA A 151 7.51 -35.51 -15.12
CA ALA A 151 6.06 -35.43 -14.97
C ALA A 151 5.54 -34.03 -14.57
N VAL A 152 6.44 -33.16 -14.11
CA VAL A 152 6.15 -31.79 -13.68
C VAL A 152 6.69 -30.80 -14.73
N GLN A 153 7.95 -30.96 -15.13
CA GLN A 153 8.60 -30.20 -16.19
C GLN A 153 9.63 -31.09 -16.87
N LYS A 154 9.57 -31.19 -18.20
CA LYS A 154 10.55 -31.95 -18.98
C LYS A 154 11.74 -31.06 -19.30
N PHE A 155 12.92 -31.41 -18.79
CA PHE A 155 14.19 -30.77 -19.13
C PHE A 155 14.94 -31.60 -20.17
N LYS A 156 15.51 -30.94 -21.18
CA LYS A 156 16.32 -31.59 -22.23
C LYS A 156 17.72 -31.98 -21.73
N SER A 157 18.28 -31.21 -20.79
CA SER A 157 19.61 -31.43 -20.22
C SER A 157 19.72 -30.77 -18.84
N PHE A 158 20.82 -31.04 -18.14
CA PHE A 158 21.14 -30.32 -16.89
C PHE A 158 21.24 -28.81 -17.12
N GLN A 159 21.82 -28.38 -18.25
CA GLN A 159 21.93 -26.96 -18.59
C GLN A 159 20.55 -26.31 -18.78
N ASP A 160 19.59 -27.04 -19.35
CA ASP A 160 18.21 -26.57 -19.51
C ASP A 160 17.52 -26.40 -18.14
N ALA A 161 17.64 -27.39 -17.25
CA ALA A 161 17.15 -27.30 -15.88
C ALA A 161 17.80 -26.14 -15.10
N ASN A 162 19.12 -25.94 -15.27
CA ASN A 162 19.85 -24.87 -14.60
C ASN A 162 19.44 -23.48 -15.10
N LYS A 163 19.19 -23.33 -16.41
CA LYS A 163 18.64 -22.09 -16.98
C LYS A 163 17.24 -21.80 -16.44
N TYR A 164 16.39 -22.82 -16.34
CA TYR A 164 15.05 -22.68 -15.75
C TYR A 164 15.13 -22.23 -14.28
N ALA A 165 15.97 -22.88 -13.47
CA ALA A 165 16.20 -22.50 -12.08
C ALA A 165 16.71 -21.05 -11.96
N ALA A 166 17.67 -20.66 -12.80
CA ALA A 166 18.22 -19.31 -12.83
C ALA A 166 17.19 -18.25 -13.24
N LYS A 167 16.31 -18.55 -14.21
CA LYS A 167 15.19 -17.68 -14.62
C LYS A 167 14.32 -17.33 -13.42
N TRP A 168 13.80 -18.34 -12.73
CA TRP A 168 12.87 -18.17 -11.62
C TRP A 168 13.49 -17.67 -10.31
N THR A 169 14.81 -17.80 -10.18
CA THR A 169 15.54 -17.17 -9.08
C THR A 169 15.74 -15.67 -9.32
N ARG A 170 15.78 -15.22 -10.59
CA ARG A 170 15.97 -13.81 -10.97
C ARG A 170 14.65 -13.06 -11.15
N GLU A 171 13.63 -13.72 -11.67
CA GLU A 171 12.30 -13.13 -11.85
C GLU A 171 11.63 -12.87 -10.49
N GLY A 172 10.82 -11.81 -10.43
CA GLY A 172 10.07 -11.46 -9.24
C GLY A 172 9.13 -12.60 -8.83
N GLN A 173 9.28 -13.08 -7.59
CA GLN A 173 8.42 -14.12 -7.03
C GLN A 173 7.17 -13.47 -6.44
N VAL A 174 6.00 -13.77 -7.00
CA VAL A 174 4.74 -13.11 -6.63
C VAL A 174 4.09 -13.87 -5.48
N ASN A 175 3.99 -13.22 -4.31
CA ASN A 175 3.45 -13.78 -3.08
C ASN A 175 4.09 -15.12 -2.69
N ALA A 176 5.35 -15.31 -3.03
CA ALA A 176 6.07 -16.55 -2.78
C ALA A 176 7.54 -16.27 -2.49
N SER A 177 8.20 -17.21 -1.82
CA SER A 177 9.65 -17.24 -1.75
C SER A 177 10.19 -18.66 -1.83
N PHE A 178 11.05 -18.91 -2.82
CA PHE A 178 11.67 -20.20 -3.05
C PHE A 178 13.02 -20.05 -3.76
N LYS A 179 13.80 -21.13 -3.71
CA LYS A 179 15.01 -21.34 -4.51
C LYS A 179 14.80 -22.57 -5.39
N MET A 180 15.48 -22.57 -6.53
CA MET A 180 15.51 -23.71 -7.44
C MET A 180 16.96 -24.10 -7.72
N GLU A 181 17.23 -25.39 -7.67
CA GLU A 181 18.56 -25.96 -7.92
C GLU A 181 18.45 -27.12 -8.90
N ALA A 182 19.22 -27.06 -9.98
CA ALA A 182 19.32 -28.16 -10.93
C ALA A 182 20.27 -29.23 -10.39
N SER A 183 19.94 -30.49 -10.65
CA SER A 183 20.74 -31.66 -10.36
C SER A 183 20.57 -32.69 -11.47
N SER A 184 21.41 -33.72 -11.47
CA SER A 184 21.28 -34.88 -12.36
C SER A 184 21.12 -36.14 -11.52
N THR A 185 20.05 -36.88 -11.76
CA THR A 185 19.77 -38.16 -11.10
C THR A 185 19.58 -39.22 -12.18
N ASN A 186 20.39 -40.28 -12.17
CA ASN A 186 20.33 -41.38 -13.15
C ASN A 186 20.30 -40.88 -14.61
N ALA A 187 21.25 -40.01 -14.96
CA ALA A 187 21.37 -39.34 -16.26
C ALA A 187 20.18 -38.43 -16.68
N ASN A 188 19.18 -38.22 -15.80
CA ASN A 188 18.08 -37.30 -16.05
C ASN A 188 18.30 -35.99 -15.29
N ALA A 189 18.08 -34.87 -15.97
CA ALA A 189 18.03 -33.57 -15.31
C ALA A 189 16.78 -33.48 -14.42
N VAL A 190 17.00 -33.14 -13.15
CA VAL A 190 15.96 -32.94 -12.13
C VAL A 190 16.20 -31.57 -11.50
N MET A 191 15.13 -30.87 -11.16
CA MET A 191 15.23 -29.63 -10.41
C MET A 191 14.60 -29.83 -9.03
N THR A 192 15.28 -29.35 -7.99
CA THR A 192 14.73 -29.28 -6.64
C THR A 192 14.27 -27.85 -6.40
N LEU A 193 13.02 -27.71 -5.99
CA LEU A 193 12.44 -26.44 -5.58
C LEU A 193 12.28 -26.48 -4.06
N THR A 194 12.84 -25.48 -3.38
CA THR A 194 12.84 -25.38 -1.91
C THR A 194 12.27 -24.04 -1.50
N LYS A 195 11.23 -24.06 -0.66
CA LYS A 195 10.65 -22.83 -0.10
C LYS A 195 11.62 -22.14 0.82
N THR A 196 11.54 -20.82 0.92
CA THR A 196 12.32 -20.06 1.89
C THR A 196 11.43 -19.29 2.85
N ARG A 197 11.99 -18.94 4.00
CA ARG A 197 11.31 -18.14 5.02
C ARG A 197 11.16 -16.67 4.64
N THR A 198 11.77 -16.21 3.54
CA THR A 198 11.83 -14.78 3.17
C THR A 198 10.44 -14.17 3.03
N TRP A 199 9.50 -14.88 2.40
CA TRP A 199 8.12 -14.42 2.27
C TRP A 199 7.46 -14.17 3.63
N PHE A 200 7.59 -15.11 4.57
CA PHE A 200 7.08 -14.93 5.93
C PHE A 200 7.74 -13.75 6.66
N VAL A 201 9.05 -13.57 6.50
CA VAL A 201 9.77 -12.43 7.08
C VAL A 201 9.24 -11.09 6.51
N GLU A 202 8.93 -11.04 5.22
CA GLU A 202 8.30 -9.88 4.61
C GLU A 202 6.87 -9.64 5.12
N CYS A 203 6.07 -10.69 5.29
CA CYS A 203 4.75 -10.62 5.93
C CYS A 203 4.85 -10.04 7.35
N GLN A 204 5.81 -10.51 8.15
CA GLN A 204 6.04 -9.99 9.50
C GLN A 204 6.48 -8.52 9.51
N ARG A 205 7.31 -8.10 8.54
CA ARG A 205 7.67 -6.68 8.38
C ARG A 205 6.46 -5.82 8.04
N LYS A 206 5.59 -6.29 7.13
CA LYS A 206 4.33 -5.60 6.78
C LYS A 206 3.40 -5.52 7.99
N LEU A 207 3.24 -6.61 8.73
CA LEU A 207 2.44 -6.66 9.96
C LEU A 207 2.89 -5.59 10.96
N GLN A 208 4.20 -5.50 11.24
CA GLN A 208 4.74 -4.46 12.13
C GLN A 208 4.46 -3.03 11.62
N ALA A 209 4.63 -2.79 10.32
CA ALA A 209 4.37 -1.49 9.72
C ALA A 209 2.88 -1.10 9.80
N TYR A 210 1.97 -2.03 9.47
CA TYR A 210 0.53 -1.80 9.50
C TYR A 210 0.01 -1.60 10.93
N THR A 211 0.48 -2.39 11.89
CA THR A 211 0.13 -2.20 13.31
C THR A 211 0.58 -0.84 13.82
N LYS A 212 1.79 -0.40 13.44
CA LYS A 212 2.29 0.93 13.79
C LYS A 212 1.42 2.04 13.19
N GLU A 213 1.11 1.95 11.90
CA GLU A 213 0.26 2.92 11.21
C GLU A 213 -1.15 2.99 11.85
N LEU A 214 -1.76 1.83 12.11
CA LEU A 214 -3.08 1.76 12.75
C LEU A 214 -3.10 2.43 14.12
N ASN A 215 -2.08 2.20 14.95
CA ASN A 215 -1.98 2.85 16.26
C ASN A 215 -1.82 4.37 16.14
N GLN A 216 -1.01 4.85 15.19
CA GLN A 216 -0.86 6.28 14.92
C GLN A 216 -2.21 6.91 14.51
N LEU A 217 -2.96 6.26 13.63
CA LEU A 217 -4.29 6.76 13.23
C LEU A 217 -5.27 6.82 14.41
N LYS A 218 -5.25 5.80 15.28
CA LYS A 218 -6.07 5.78 16.51
C LYS A 218 -5.71 6.91 17.47
N GLU A 219 -4.42 7.21 17.65
CA GLU A 219 -3.97 8.30 18.51
C GLU A 219 -4.39 9.68 17.98
N HIS A 220 -4.32 9.89 16.66
CA HIS A 220 -4.60 11.19 16.05
C HIS A 220 -6.10 11.45 15.82
N CYS A 221 -6.90 10.39 15.58
CA CYS A 221 -8.32 10.51 15.29
C CYS A 221 -9.23 10.07 16.44
N GLY A 222 -8.70 9.34 17.42
CA GLY A 222 -9.43 8.83 18.58
C GLY A 222 -9.36 9.75 19.81
N GLY A 223 -9.33 11.07 19.61
CA GLY A 223 -9.33 12.05 20.69
C GLY A 223 -10.49 11.83 21.67
N ASP A 224 -10.16 11.20 22.79
CA ASP A 224 -10.79 11.21 24.10
C ASP A 224 -12.33 11.26 24.17
N THR A 225 -12.97 10.10 24.24
CA THR A 225 -14.26 9.94 24.95
C THR A 225 -14.05 9.62 26.45
N GLY A 226 -12.93 10.04 27.05
CA GLY A 226 -12.63 9.87 28.46
C GLY A 226 -12.29 11.20 29.15
N GLY A 227 -13.29 11.86 29.73
CA GLY A 227 -13.09 13.09 30.50
C GLY A 227 -11.96 12.96 31.54
N GLY A 228 -11.01 13.88 31.49
CA GLY A 228 -9.92 13.98 32.45
C GLY A 228 -9.29 15.37 32.46
N ASP A 229 -9.87 16.26 33.28
CA ASP A 229 -9.30 17.55 33.67
C ASP A 229 -7.80 17.46 33.96
N LYS A 230 -6.95 17.98 33.06
CA LYS A 230 -5.56 18.29 33.39
C LYS A 230 -5.45 19.78 33.72
N LYS A 231 -5.57 20.07 35.02
CA LYS A 231 -5.19 21.35 35.64
C LYS A 231 -3.78 21.76 35.20
N ARG A 232 -3.65 22.95 34.61
CA ARG A 232 -2.36 23.62 34.41
C ARG A 232 -1.75 23.99 35.77
N PRO A 233 -0.45 23.75 36.03
CA PRO A 233 0.21 24.33 37.18
C PRO A 233 0.44 25.83 36.91
N ARG A 234 0.06 26.67 37.87
CA ARG A 234 0.44 28.08 37.90
C ARG A 234 1.90 28.16 38.36
N LEU A 235 2.75 28.78 37.55
CA LEU A 235 4.07 29.25 38.00
C LEU A 235 3.82 30.47 38.91
N GLY A 236 4.38 30.40 40.12
CA GLY A 236 4.47 31.53 41.05
C GLY A 236 5.63 32.44 40.71
#